data_AF-A0A7J8A3R4-F1
#
_entry.id   AF-A0A7J8A3R4-F1
#
_cell.length_a   1.000
_cell.length_b   1.000
_cell.length_c   1.000
_cell.angle_alpha   90.00
_cell.angle_beta   90.00
_cell.angle_gamma   90.00
#
_symmetry.space_group_name_H-M   'P 1'
#
loop_
_entity.id
_entity.type
_entity.pdbx_description
1 polymer ?
#
loop_
_entity_poly.entity_id
_entity_poly.type
_entity_poly.pdbx_seq_one_letter_code
_entity_poly.pdbx_strand_id
1 'polypeptide(L)'
;MEGLKCCGFNNYTDFEESPYFTDNKVFPPYCCFDDVNGTEPCTKKRAEDKPVQGCFKQLLSDIRTNAITVGGVAAGIGGLELAAMIVSMYLYCNLK
;
A
#
# COMPACT_ATOMS: atom_id res chain seq x y z
N MET A 1 5.41 4.36 -1.12
CA MET A 1 4.68 4.20 -2.40
C MET A 1 5.52 3.49 -3.46
N GLU A 2 6.85 3.43 -3.33
CA GLU A 2 7.76 2.79 -4.29
C GLU A 2 7.43 1.31 -4.58
N GLY A 3 6.87 0.57 -3.61
CA GLY A 3 6.51 -0.84 -3.78
C GLY A 3 5.26 -1.12 -4.62
N LEU A 4 4.32 -0.17 -4.75
CA LEU A 4 3.03 -0.41 -5.42
C LEU A 4 2.94 0.21 -6.83
N LYS A 5 3.95 0.99 -7.28
CA LYS A 5 3.96 1.57 -8.64
C LYS A 5 2.64 2.30 -9.00
N CYS A 6 2.16 3.14 -8.08
CA CYS A 6 0.87 3.82 -8.15
C CYS A 6 0.99 5.31 -7.82
N CYS A 7 -0.04 6.10 -8.14
CA CYS A 7 -0.08 7.53 -7.88
C CYS A 7 -1.42 7.98 -7.31
N GLY A 8 -1.39 8.67 -6.17
CA GLY A 8 -2.58 9.16 -5.49
C GLY A 8 -3.40 8.04 -4.87
N PHE A 9 -4.50 8.38 -4.20
CA PHE A 9 -5.38 7.39 -3.61
C PHE A 9 -6.22 6.72 -4.71
N ASN A 10 -6.91 7.55 -5.50
CA ASN A 10 -7.66 7.20 -6.69
C ASN A 10 -6.88 7.55 -7.97
N ASN A 11 -6.21 8.71 -8.01
CA ASN A 11 -5.49 9.19 -9.20
C ASN A 11 -4.50 10.33 -8.86
N TYR A 12 -3.68 10.75 -9.83
CA TYR A 12 -2.77 11.89 -9.69
C TYR A 12 -3.46 13.19 -9.27
N THR A 13 -4.73 13.38 -9.64
CA THR A 13 -5.55 14.55 -9.31
C THR A 13 -5.72 14.75 -7.80
N ASP A 14 -5.59 13.68 -7.00
CA ASP A 14 -5.63 13.78 -5.53
C ASP A 14 -4.51 14.68 -4.98
N PHE A 15 -3.43 14.90 -5.75
CA PHE A 15 -2.38 15.83 -5.38
C PHE A 15 -2.64 17.28 -5.78
N GLU A 16 -3.60 17.59 -6.66
CA GLU A 16 -3.82 18.95 -7.17
C GLU A 16 -4.18 19.94 -6.06
N GLU A 17 -4.91 19.49 -5.03
CA GLU A 17 -5.27 20.30 -3.86
C GLU A 17 -4.34 20.06 -2.65
N SER A 18 -3.27 19.28 -2.83
CA SER A 18 -2.34 18.97 -1.75
C SER A 18 -1.38 20.15 -1.48
N PRO A 19 -0.90 20.30 -0.23
CA PRO A 19 0.17 21.26 0.08
C PRO A 19 1.42 21.03 -0.79
N TYR A 20 1.73 19.76 -1.10
CA TYR A 20 2.85 19.40 -1.95
C TYR A 20 2.79 20.06 -3.33
N PHE A 21 1.65 19.93 -4.02
CA PHE A 21 1.46 20.57 -5.32
C PHE A 21 1.34 22.10 -5.20
N THR A 22 0.72 22.59 -4.12
CA THR A 22 0.57 24.03 -3.89
C THR A 22 1.93 24.74 -3.80
N ASP A 23 2.87 24.13 -3.07
CA ASP A 23 4.21 24.69 -2.80
C ASP A 23 5.18 24.47 -3.96
N ASN A 24 5.14 23.30 -4.62
CA ASN A 24 6.14 22.92 -5.62
C ASN A 24 5.65 23.05 -7.07
N LYS A 25 4.33 23.19 -7.28
CA LYS A 25 3.67 23.20 -8.60
C LYS A 25 3.97 21.98 -9.48
N VAL A 26 4.38 20.88 -8.86
CA VAL A 26 4.73 19.60 -9.50
C VAL A 26 4.11 18.44 -8.73
N PHE A 27 3.90 17.34 -9.44
CA PHE A 27 3.47 16.08 -8.84
C PHE A 27 4.67 15.33 -8.28
N PRO A 28 4.45 14.43 -7.31
CA PRO A 28 5.51 13.57 -6.82
C PRO A 28 6.14 12.73 -7.95
N PRO A 29 7.46 12.47 -7.93
CA PRO A 29 8.17 11.83 -9.03
C PRO A 29 7.68 10.40 -9.34
N TYR A 30 7.20 9.67 -8.33
CA TYR A 30 6.63 8.33 -8.50
C TYR A 30 5.34 8.32 -9.34
N CYS A 31 4.67 9.47 -9.52
CA CYS A 31 3.52 9.60 -10.42
C CYS A 31 3.91 9.61 -11.89
N CYS A 32 5.17 9.92 -12.20
CA CYS A 32 5.71 9.89 -13.56
C CYS A 32 6.55 8.63 -13.85
N PHE A 33 6.67 7.69 -12.90
CA PHE A 33 7.54 6.51 -13.00
C PHE A 33 9.00 6.84 -13.36
N ASP A 34 9.48 8.02 -13.00
CA ASP A 34 10.87 8.37 -13.23
C ASP A 34 11.74 7.64 -12.19
N ASP A 35 12.55 6.69 -12.66
CA ASP A 35 13.52 5.91 -11.89
C ASP A 35 14.60 6.80 -11.27
N VAL A 36 14.33 7.50 -10.16
CA VAL A 36 15.32 8.06 -9.21
C VAL A 36 16.38 9.03 -9.79
N ASN A 37 16.48 9.19 -11.11
CA ASN A 37 17.45 9.96 -11.89
C ASN A 37 16.79 11.25 -12.37
N GLY A 38 16.11 11.91 -11.43
CA GLY A 38 15.22 13.06 -11.63
C GLY A 38 15.91 14.22 -12.33
N THR A 39 15.81 14.22 -13.66
CA THR A 39 16.33 15.34 -14.45
C THR A 39 15.21 16.29 -14.86
N GLU A 40 13.95 15.85 -14.78
CA GLU A 40 12.81 16.67 -15.18
C GLU A 40 11.64 16.60 -14.18
N PRO A 41 10.96 17.73 -13.91
CA PRO A 41 9.81 17.78 -13.02
C PRO A 41 8.62 16.98 -13.56
N CYS A 42 7.91 16.29 -12.67
CA CYS A 42 6.66 15.61 -12.99
C CYS A 42 5.52 16.65 -13.08
N THR A 43 5.28 17.15 -14.29
CA THR A 43 4.21 18.12 -14.58
C THR A 43 2.86 17.42 -14.77
N LYS A 44 1.76 18.19 -14.72
CA LYS A 44 0.39 17.67 -14.94
C LYS A 44 0.28 16.81 -16.20
N LYS A 45 0.81 17.31 -17.31
CA LYS A 45 0.78 16.60 -18.59
C LYS A 45 1.49 15.24 -18.52
N ARG A 46 2.63 15.16 -17.83
CA ARG A 46 3.36 13.90 -17.68
C ARG A 46 2.64 12.93 -16.75
N ALA A 47 2.07 13.43 -15.65
CA ALA A 47 1.28 12.61 -14.74
C ALA A 47 0.03 12.05 -15.43
N GLU A 48 -0.58 12.81 -16.34
CA GLU A 48 -1.73 12.39 -17.17
C GLU A 48 -1.32 11.41 -18.28
N ASP A 49 -0.19 11.63 -18.94
CA ASP A 49 0.34 10.74 -19.99
C ASP A 49 0.77 9.37 -19.44
N LYS A 50 1.02 9.24 -18.13
CA LYS A 50 1.31 7.95 -17.50
C LYS A 50 0.02 7.22 -17.10
N PRO A 51 -0.15 5.95 -17.46
CA PRO A 51 -1.29 5.13 -17.03
C PRO A 51 -1.11 4.64 -15.58
N VAL A 52 -0.80 5.53 -14.64
CA VAL A 52 -0.71 5.22 -13.21
C VAL A 52 -2.10 5.00 -12.63
N GLN A 53 -2.34 3.84 -12.00
CA GLN A 53 -3.55 3.64 -11.22
C GLN A 53 -3.42 4.27 -9.82
N GLY A 54 -4.55 4.63 -9.23
CA GLY A 54 -4.63 4.96 -7.81
C GLY A 54 -4.16 3.81 -6.93
N CYS A 55 -3.44 4.16 -5.86
CA CYS A 55 -2.86 3.20 -4.94
C CYS A 55 -3.90 2.33 -4.23
N PHE A 56 -5.11 2.83 -4.00
CA PHE A 56 -6.17 2.04 -3.36
C PHE A 56 -6.63 0.88 -4.24
N LYS A 57 -6.87 1.16 -5.52
CA LYS A 57 -7.28 0.15 -6.50
C LYS A 57 -6.18 -0.88 -6.72
N GLN A 58 -4.93 -0.44 -6.81
CA GLN A 58 -3.77 -1.31 -6.95
C GLN A 58 -3.61 -2.23 -5.74
N LEU A 59 -3.65 -1.67 -4.51
CA LEU A 59 -3.59 -2.44 -3.27
C LEU A 59 -4.70 -3.49 -3.20
N LEU A 60 -5.95 -3.11 -3.51
CA LEU A 60 -7.06 -4.04 -3.55
C LEU A 60 -6.86 -5.14 -4.59
N SER A 61 -6.35 -4.80 -5.78
CA SER A 61 -6.01 -5.76 -6.81
C SER A 61 -4.96 -6.77 -6.33
N ASP A 62 -3.91 -6.29 -5.65
CA ASP A 62 -2.83 -7.12 -5.13
C ASP A 62 -3.31 -8.05 -4.01
N ILE A 63 -4.15 -7.54 -3.10
CA ILE A 63 -4.79 -8.36 -2.05
C ILE A 63 -5.69 -9.41 -2.67
N ARG A 64 -6.51 -9.05 -3.67
CA ARG A 64 -7.45 -9.98 -4.31
C ARG A 64 -6.71 -11.06 -5.11
N THR A 65 -5.62 -10.69 -5.75
CA THR A 65 -4.76 -11.60 -6.54
C THR A 65 -4.03 -12.58 -5.62
N ASN A 66 -3.56 -12.12 -4.46
CA ASN A 66 -2.85 -12.93 -3.48
C ASN A 66 -3.74 -13.33 -2.29
N ALA A 67 -5.06 -13.37 -2.47
CA ALA A 67 -6.01 -13.56 -1.39
C ALA A 67 -5.79 -14.87 -0.63
N ILE A 68 -5.36 -15.92 -1.35
CA ILE A 68 -5.01 -17.22 -0.76
C ILE A 68 -3.80 -17.09 0.17
N THR A 69 -2.74 -16.42 -0.26
CA THR A 69 -1.53 -16.21 0.53
C THR A 69 -1.82 -15.38 1.78
N VAL A 70 -2.52 -14.25 1.61
CA VAL A 70 -2.92 -13.37 2.73
C VAL A 70 -3.84 -14.12 3.70
N GLY A 71 -4.81 -14.86 3.19
CA GLY A 71 -5.71 -15.69 3.98
C GLY A 71 -4.99 -16.78 4.75
N GLY A 72 -3.99 -17.44 4.15
CA GLY A 72 -3.16 -18.44 4.81
C GLY A 72 -2.34 -17.87 5.96
N VAL A 73 -1.72 -16.70 5.77
CA VAL A 73 -1.01 -15.99 6.84
C VAL A 73 -1.96 -15.62 7.98
N ALA A 74 -3.14 -15.07 7.65
CA ALA A 74 -4.14 -14.70 8.65
C ALA A 74 -4.65 -15.91 9.46
N ALA A 75 -4.94 -17.02 8.78
CA ALA A 75 -5.35 -18.27 9.42
C ALA A 75 -4.25 -18.86 10.32
N GLY A 76 -2.98 -18.79 9.89
CA GLY A 76 -1.83 -19.22 10.68
C GLY A 76 -1.68 -18.42 11.97
N ILE A 77 -1.78 -17.09 11.89
CA ILE A 77 -1.75 -16.21 13.06
C ILE A 77 -2.90 -16.55 14.03
N GLY A 78 -4.13 -16.68 13.50
CA GLY A 78 -5.29 -17.04 14.31
C GLY A 78 -5.15 -18.41 14.99
N GLY A 79 -4.57 -19.39 14.29
CA GLY A 79 -4.28 -20.72 14.85
C GLY A 79 -3.26 -20.67 16.00
N LEU A 80 -2.20 -19.89 15.84
CA LEU A 80 -1.20 -19.67 16.90
C LEU A 80 -1.80 -18.97 18.12
N GLU A 81 -2.65 -17.98 17.89
CA GLU A 81 -3.32 -17.24 18.96
C GLU A 81 -4.26 -18.16 19.76
N LEU A 82 -5.07 -18.97 19.08
CA LEU A 82 -5.94 -19.96 19.72
C LEU A 82 -5.13 -21.01 20.51
N ALA A 83 -4.03 -21.51 19.95
CA ALA A 83 -3.15 -22.45 20.65
C ALA A 83 -2.55 -21.82 21.92
N ALA A 84 -2.12 -20.56 21.84
CA ALA A 84 -1.61 -19.82 23.00
C ALA A 84 -2.67 -19.64 24.09
N MET A 85 -3.92 -19.32 23.73
CA MET A 85 -5.03 -19.23 24.70
C MET A 85 -5.30 -20.58 25.38
N ILE A 86 -5.32 -21.67 24.61
CA ILE A 86 -5.54 -23.04 25.13
C ILE A 86 -4.42 -23.42 26.11
N VAL A 87 -3.15 -23.23 25.71
CA VAL A 87 -2.00 -23.53 26.57
C VAL A 87 -2.04 -22.69 27.83
N SER A 88 -2.38 -21.40 27.75
CA SER A 88 -2.47 -20.52 28.91
C SER A 88 -3.52 -21.00 29.92
N MET A 89 -4.71 -21.41 29.43
CA MET A 89 -5.76 -21.97 30.29
C MET A 89 -5.37 -23.32 30.89
N TYR A 90 -4.74 -24.19 30.11
CA TYR A 90 -4.23 -25.46 30.61
C TYR A 90 -3.20 -25.26 31.71
N LEU A 91 -2.25 -24.35 31.48
CA LEU A 91 -1.20 -23.99 32.44
C LEU A 91 -1.80 -23.46 33.73
N TYR A 92 -2.77 -22.53 33.64
CA TYR A 92 -3.47 -21.97 34.80
C TYR A 92 -4.15 -23.04 35.67
N CYS A 93 -4.74 -24.06 35.04
CA CYS A 93 -5.43 -25.12 35.77
C CYS A 93 -4.48 -26.17 36.38
N ASN A 94 -3.31 -26.39 35.78
CA ASN A 94 -2.43 -27.54 36.10
C ASN A 94 -1.10 -27.16 36.75
N LEU A 95 -0.62 -25.94 36.61
CA LEU A 95 0.48 -25.41 37.42
C LEU A 95 -0.09 -24.84 38.71
N LYS A 96 -0.10 -25.70 39.72
CA LYS A 96 -0.28 -25.36 41.11
C LYS A 96 1.08 -25.25 41.79
#